data_AF-A0A5J4QGE8-F1
#
_entry.id   AF-A0A5J4QGE8-F1
#
_cell.length_a   1.000
_cell.length_b   1.000
_cell.length_c   1.000
_cell.angle_alpha   90.00
_cell.angle_beta   90.00
_cell.angle_gamma   90.00
#
_symmetry.space_group_name_H-M   'P 1'
#
loop_
_entity.id
_entity.type
_entity.pdbx_description
1 polymer ?
#
loop_
_entity_poly.entity_id
_entity_poly.type
_entity_poly.pdbx_seq_one_letter_code
_entity_poly.pdbx_strand_id
1 'polypeptide(L)'
;MSRITAYIQRYLFIIRFIRKSPYCTLKAIQEHVEREFYNHAIDNIGTSVSVIEKDIREIRGLRVDIEYNFGQKGYYIPTTDESNGYSDIERILDSFDVLCSVGGDSGVPPYMLPEKRRSRGTEHLLPLKEAIKK
;
A
#
# COMPACT_ATOMS: atom_id res chain seq x y z
N MET A 1 15.52 -0.55 4.33
CA MET A 1 14.68 -1.22 3.30
C MET A 1 15.35 -1.16 1.94
N SER A 2 15.06 -2.08 1.01
CA SER A 2 15.48 -1.93 -0.38
C SER A 2 14.62 -0.87 -1.08
N ARG A 3 15.14 -0.24 -2.16
CA ARG A 3 14.37 0.74 -2.94
C ARG A 3 13.08 0.14 -3.51
N ILE A 4 13.13 -1.13 -3.93
CA ILE A 4 11.97 -1.84 -4.49
C ILE A 4 10.86 -1.99 -3.44
N THR A 5 11.22 -2.40 -2.21
CA THR A 5 10.24 -2.58 -1.13
C THR A 5 9.49 -1.29 -0.80
N ALA A 6 10.17 -0.15 -0.86
CA ALA A 6 9.54 1.11 -0.53
C ALA A 6 8.72 1.72 -1.69
N TYR A 7 8.99 1.36 -2.95
CA TYR A 7 8.05 1.66 -4.06
C TYR A 7 6.73 0.91 -3.90
N ILE A 8 6.80 -0.38 -3.56
CA ILE A 8 5.62 -1.20 -3.29
C ILE A 8 4.82 -0.62 -2.11
N GLN A 9 5.50 -0.21 -1.05
CA GLN A 9 4.88 0.41 0.12
C GLN A 9 4.23 1.76 -0.20
N ARG A 10 4.81 2.54 -1.12
CA ARG A 10 4.17 3.78 -1.60
C ARG A 10 2.88 3.51 -2.36
N TYR A 11 2.87 2.52 -3.26
CA TYR A 11 1.67 2.15 -4.00
C TYR A 11 0.54 1.75 -3.04
N LEU A 12 0.88 1.01 -1.99
CA LEU A 12 -0.03 0.67 -0.90
C LEU A 12 -0.66 1.89 -0.23
N PHE A 13 0.15 2.87 0.17
CA PHE A 13 -0.34 4.09 0.79
C PHE A 13 -1.27 4.86 -0.16
N ILE A 14 -0.90 4.99 -1.43
CA ILE A 14 -1.73 5.66 -2.45
C ILE A 14 -3.09 4.96 -2.60
N ILE A 15 -3.10 3.64 -2.81
CA ILE A 15 -4.33 2.87 -3.02
C ILE A 15 -5.24 2.97 -1.79
N ARG A 16 -4.69 2.75 -0.60
CA ARG A 16 -5.47 2.82 0.65
C ARG A 16 -6.05 4.20 0.90
N PHE A 17 -5.29 5.25 0.61
CA PHE A 17 -5.75 6.62 0.77
C PHE A 17 -6.89 6.97 -0.16
N ILE A 18 -6.77 6.66 -1.45
CA ILE A 18 -7.81 6.92 -2.46
C ILE A 18 -9.10 6.16 -2.12
N ARG A 19 -8.99 4.92 -1.63
CA ARG A 19 -10.16 4.14 -1.17
C ARG A 19 -10.85 4.75 0.03
N LYS A 20 -10.06 5.19 1.03
CA LYS A 20 -10.60 5.77 2.25
C LYS A 20 -11.18 7.17 2.01
N SER A 21 -10.60 7.91 1.07
CA SER A 21 -10.94 9.30 0.76
C SER A 21 -11.08 9.47 -0.76
N PRO A 22 -12.17 8.96 -1.36
CA PRO A 22 -12.40 9.11 -2.79
C PRO A 22 -12.52 10.59 -3.18
N TYR A 23 -12.19 10.89 -4.42
CA TYR A 23 -12.08 12.24 -4.97
C TYR A 23 -11.00 13.11 -4.30
N CYS A 24 -9.93 12.50 -3.80
CA CYS A 24 -8.80 13.24 -3.24
C CYS A 24 -7.94 13.90 -4.34
N THR A 25 -7.38 15.06 -4.04
CA THR A 25 -6.47 15.75 -4.96
C THR A 25 -5.09 15.09 -4.99
N LEU A 26 -4.33 15.33 -6.07
CA LEU A 26 -2.96 14.85 -6.19
C LEU A 26 -2.07 15.29 -5.02
N LYS A 27 -2.25 16.55 -4.58
CA LYS A 27 -1.52 17.12 -3.46
C LYS A 27 -1.87 16.41 -2.13
N ALA A 28 -3.15 16.10 -1.91
CA ALA A 28 -3.56 15.37 -0.72
C ALA A 28 -2.96 13.95 -0.69
N ILE A 29 -2.86 13.28 -1.85
CA ILE A 29 -2.20 11.98 -1.96
C ILE A 29 -0.71 12.10 -1.60
N GLN A 30 -0.01 13.10 -2.14
CA GLN A 30 1.39 13.37 -1.80
C GLN A 30 1.58 13.59 -0.30
N GLU A 31 0.82 14.51 0.30
CA GLU A 31 0.93 14.85 1.73
C GLU A 31 0.65 13.63 2.62
N HIS A 32 -0.27 12.76 2.21
CA HIS A 32 -0.50 11.50 2.90
C HIS A 32 0.70 10.56 2.80
N VAL A 33 1.24 10.35 1.60
CA VAL A 33 2.42 9.49 1.39
C VAL A 33 3.63 9.98 2.18
N GLU A 34 3.89 11.29 2.19
CA GLU A 34 4.99 11.88 2.97
C GLU A 34 4.84 11.63 4.46
N ARG A 35 3.60 11.75 4.97
CA ARG A 35 3.30 11.47 6.38
C ARG A 35 3.50 10.00 6.72
N GLU A 36 3.03 9.08 5.87
CA GLU A 36 3.25 7.65 6.08
C GLU A 36 4.75 7.31 6.00
N PHE A 37 5.49 7.88 5.05
CA PHE A 37 6.93 7.66 4.95
C PHE A 37 7.66 8.11 6.22
N TYR A 38 7.29 9.27 6.77
CA TYR A 38 7.80 9.74 8.05
C TYR A 38 7.46 8.78 9.20
N ASN A 39 6.19 8.34 9.30
CA ASN A 39 5.74 7.43 10.35
C ASN A 39 6.42 6.06 10.31
N HIS A 40 6.81 5.60 9.13
CA HIS A 40 7.46 4.29 8.91
C HIS A 40 8.99 4.39 8.78
N ALA A 41 9.59 5.56 9.08
CA ALA A 41 11.03 5.82 8.96
C ALA A 41 11.62 5.42 7.58
N ILE A 42 10.88 5.72 6.50
CA ILE A 42 11.28 5.46 5.13
C ILE A 42 11.97 6.71 4.55
N ASP A 43 13.30 6.68 4.53
CA ASP A 43 14.10 7.79 4.02
C ASP A 43 14.61 7.57 2.58
N ASN A 44 15.07 8.65 1.96
CA ASN A 44 15.79 8.67 0.67
C ASN A 44 14.98 8.23 -0.56
N ILE A 45 13.66 8.45 -0.54
CA ILE A 45 12.78 8.16 -1.67
C ILE A 45 11.94 9.39 -1.99
N GLY A 46 11.98 9.82 -3.25
CA GLY A 46 11.25 11.00 -3.69
C GLY A 46 9.74 10.80 -3.66
N THR A 47 9.03 11.81 -3.15
CA THR A 47 7.56 11.90 -3.06
C THR A 47 6.98 13.06 -3.86
N SER A 48 7.77 13.67 -4.75
CA SER A 48 7.31 14.85 -5.51
C SER A 48 6.02 14.55 -6.29
N VAL A 49 5.26 15.61 -6.59
CA VAL A 49 4.00 15.54 -7.35
C VAL A 49 4.14 14.65 -8.60
N SER A 50 5.18 14.86 -9.42
CA SER A 50 5.41 14.06 -10.63
C SER A 50 5.71 12.59 -10.36
N VAL A 51 6.31 12.26 -9.21
CA VAL A 51 6.49 10.87 -8.78
C VAL A 51 5.15 10.24 -8.44
N ILE A 52 4.29 10.94 -7.69
CA ILE A 52 2.95 10.44 -7.35
C ILE A 52 2.09 10.26 -8.61
N GLU A 53 2.15 11.17 -9.58
CA GLU A 53 1.46 11.00 -10.88
C GLU A 53 1.98 9.80 -11.67
N LYS A 54 3.29 9.57 -11.64
CA LYS A 54 3.91 8.38 -12.24
C LYS A 54 3.42 7.12 -11.54
N ASP A 55 3.43 7.09 -10.21
CA ASP A 55 2.97 5.96 -9.41
C ASP A 55 1.50 5.64 -9.71
N ILE A 56 0.61 6.64 -9.79
CA ILE A 56 -0.80 6.44 -10.16
C ILE A 56 -0.92 5.76 -11.53
N ARG A 57 -0.10 6.14 -12.52
CA ARG A 57 -0.08 5.49 -13.84
C ARG A 57 0.43 4.06 -13.77
N GLU A 58 1.46 3.79 -12.98
CA GLU A 58 2.00 2.44 -12.78
C GLU A 58 0.99 1.53 -12.08
N ILE A 59 0.29 2.03 -11.06
CA ILE A 59 -0.78 1.32 -10.34
C ILE A 59 -1.95 0.95 -11.26
N ARG A 60 -2.34 1.84 -12.20
CA ARG A 60 -3.32 1.49 -13.25
C ARG A 60 -2.88 0.30 -14.09
N GLY A 61 -1.59 0.22 -14.42
CA GLY A 61 -1.00 -0.93 -15.12
C GLY A 61 -1.07 -2.23 -14.31
N LEU A 62 -1.21 -2.14 -12.99
CA LEU A 62 -1.39 -3.24 -12.05
C LEU A 62 -2.88 -3.60 -11.82
N ARG A 63 -3.77 -3.29 -12.77
CA ARG A 63 -5.22 -3.61 -12.69
C ARG A 63 -5.93 -3.03 -11.46
N VAL A 64 -5.45 -1.89 -10.95
CA VAL A 64 -6.18 -1.06 -9.98
C VAL A 64 -6.62 0.19 -10.73
N ASP A 65 -7.89 0.23 -11.11
CA ASP A 65 -8.45 1.34 -11.87
C ASP A 65 -8.58 2.58 -11.00
N ILE A 66 -7.54 3.41 -10.98
CA ILE A 66 -7.60 4.75 -10.38
C ILE A 66 -8.08 5.72 -11.46
N GLU A 67 -9.21 6.38 -11.29
CA GLU A 67 -9.72 7.37 -12.23
C GLU A 67 -9.68 8.78 -11.66
N TYR A 68 -9.74 9.79 -12.54
CA TYR A 68 -9.87 11.19 -12.12
C TYR A 68 -11.25 11.70 -12.54
N ASN A 69 -12.03 12.18 -11.58
CA ASN A 69 -13.33 12.79 -11.85
C ASN A 69 -13.16 14.31 -11.98
N PHE A 70 -13.43 14.86 -13.16
CA PHE A 70 -13.32 16.31 -13.41
C PHE A 70 -14.35 17.15 -12.66
N GLY A 71 -15.56 16.63 -12.42
CA GLY A 71 -16.61 17.33 -11.68
C GLY A 71 -16.30 17.45 -10.19
N GLN A 72 -15.78 16.38 -9.60
CA GLN A 72 -15.35 16.32 -8.19
C GLN A 72 -13.90 16.80 -7.98
N LYS A 73 -13.15 17.00 -9.07
CA LYS A 73 -11.74 17.44 -9.09
C LYS A 73 -10.80 16.55 -8.27
N GLY A 74 -10.93 15.23 -8.41
CA GLY A 74 -10.14 14.31 -7.61
C GLY A 74 -10.10 12.87 -8.12
N TYR A 75 -9.15 12.12 -7.57
CA TYR A 75 -8.91 10.72 -7.87
C TYR A 75 -9.80 9.80 -7.05
N TYR A 76 -10.30 8.74 -7.67
CA TYR A 76 -11.12 7.72 -7.01
C TYR A 76 -10.82 6.34 -7.63
N ILE A 77 -11.20 5.28 -6.94
CA ILE A 77 -11.19 3.92 -7.49
C ILE A 77 -12.66 3.52 -7.68
N PRO A 78 -13.14 3.24 -8.90
CA PRO A 78 -14.52 2.83 -9.13
C PRO A 78 -14.83 1.53 -8.37
N THR A 79 -15.96 1.50 -7.67
CA THR A 79 -16.48 0.28 -7.07
C THR A 79 -17.31 -0.43 -8.13
N THR A 80 -16.78 -1.47 -8.77
CA THR A 80 -17.60 -2.30 -9.68
C THR A 80 -18.43 -3.30 -8.86
N ASP A 81 -19.73 -3.38 -9.12
CA ASP A 81 -20.76 -4.02 -8.30
C ASP A 81 -20.61 -5.55 -8.05
N GLU A 82 -19.60 -6.22 -8.58
CA GLU A 82 -19.44 -7.68 -8.45
C GLU A 82 -18.25 -8.10 -7.55
N SER A 83 -17.42 -7.16 -7.10
CA SER A 83 -16.41 -7.48 -6.09
C SER A 83 -16.24 -6.36 -5.08
N ASN A 84 -16.92 -6.50 -3.94
CA ASN A 84 -16.50 -5.96 -2.64
C ASN A 84 -15.11 -6.48 -2.18
N GLY A 85 -14.31 -7.04 -3.10
CA GLY A 85 -13.06 -7.71 -2.84
C GLY A 85 -11.90 -6.85 -3.32
N TYR A 86 -10.93 -6.66 -2.44
CA TYR A 86 -9.57 -6.30 -2.81
C TYR A 86 -9.14 -7.03 -4.09
N SER A 87 -8.53 -6.32 -5.05
CA SER A 87 -7.92 -6.99 -6.20
C SER A 87 -6.86 -7.98 -5.71
N ASP A 88 -6.56 -9.05 -6.46
CA ASP A 88 -5.53 -10.02 -6.08
C ASP A 88 -4.19 -9.34 -5.76
N ILE A 89 -3.90 -8.25 -6.47
CA ILE A 89 -2.71 -7.42 -6.25
C ILE A 89 -2.81 -6.69 -4.92
N GLU A 90 -3.96 -6.12 -4.57
CA GLU A 90 -4.10 -5.48 -3.27
C GLU A 90 -4.05 -6.47 -2.11
N ARG A 91 -4.52 -7.72 -2.28
CA ARG A 91 -4.33 -8.77 -1.26
C ARG A 91 -2.84 -9.10 -1.06
N ILE A 92 -2.09 -9.19 -2.16
CA ILE A 92 -0.63 -9.39 -2.12
C ILE A 92 0.04 -8.21 -1.43
N LEU A 93 -0.34 -6.99 -1.79
CA LEU A 93 0.16 -5.77 -1.19
C LEU A 93 -0.20 -5.69 0.32
N ASP A 94 -1.41 -6.08 0.72
CA ASP A 94 -1.79 -6.11 2.13
C ASP A 94 -0.98 -7.14 2.94
N SER A 95 -0.65 -8.29 2.34
CA SER A 95 0.24 -9.28 2.96
C SER A 95 1.66 -8.73 3.10
N PHE A 96 2.13 -7.97 2.10
CA PHE A 96 3.43 -7.31 2.12
C PHE A 96 3.51 -6.26 3.25
N ASP A 97 2.45 -5.47 3.43
CA ASP A 97 2.36 -4.50 4.52
C ASP A 97 2.47 -5.16 5.91
N VAL A 98 1.78 -6.29 6.13
CA VAL A 98 1.90 -7.08 7.37
C VAL A 98 3.35 -7.52 7.58
N LEU A 99 4.02 -8.04 6.55
CA LEU A 99 5.43 -8.44 6.64
C LEU A 99 6.35 -7.26 6.98
N CYS A 100 6.12 -6.09 6.38
CA CYS A 100 6.86 -4.86 6.66
C CYS A 100 6.64 -4.38 8.11
N SER A 101 5.40 -4.44 8.62
CA SER A 101 5.12 -4.05 10.02
C SER A 101 5.76 -4.97 11.05
N VAL A 102 5.87 -6.28 10.77
CA VAL A 102 6.50 -7.26 11.68
C VAL A 102 8.01 -7.02 11.80
N GLY A 103 8.64 -6.53 10.73
CA GLY A 103 10.07 -6.16 10.73
C GLY A 103 10.37 -4.75 11.25
N GLY A 104 9.37 -3.87 11.37
CA GLY A 104 9.57 -2.44 11.66
C GLY A 104 9.70 -2.08 13.14
N ASP A 105 9.14 -2.87 14.05
CA ASP A 105 8.92 -2.44 15.45
C ASP A 105 9.37 -3.47 16.51
N SER A 106 10.10 -4.53 16.14
CA SER A 106 10.32 -5.67 17.04
C SER A 106 11.64 -5.67 17.81
N GLY A 107 12.43 -4.58 17.80
CA GLY A 107 13.76 -4.58 18.44
C GLY A 107 14.68 -5.70 17.92
N VAL A 108 14.34 -6.26 16.75
CA VAL A 108 15.03 -7.39 16.14
C VAL A 108 16.31 -6.86 15.48
N PRO A 109 17.46 -7.49 15.73
CA PRO A 109 18.75 -7.03 15.23
C PRO A 109 18.76 -6.89 13.69
N PRO A 110 19.64 -6.02 13.15
CA PRO A 110 19.73 -5.70 11.71
C PRO A 110 20.05 -6.88 10.80
N TYR A 111 20.31 -8.06 11.39
CA TYR A 111 20.39 -9.33 10.72
C TYR A 111 19.28 -10.24 11.27
N MET A 112 18.32 -10.55 10.41
CA MET A 112 17.36 -11.61 10.66
C MET A 112 18.06 -12.91 10.22
N LEU A 113 18.41 -13.79 11.15
CA LEU A 113 18.77 -15.17 10.81
C LEU A 113 17.46 -15.89 10.50
N PRO A 114 17.09 -16.12 9.23
CA PRO A 114 15.88 -16.87 8.94
C PRO A 114 16.04 -18.25 9.56
N GLU A 115 15.05 -18.68 10.35
CA GLU A 115 14.97 -20.07 10.76
C GLU A 115 14.98 -20.92 9.47
N LYS A 116 15.84 -21.95 9.39
CA LYS A 116 15.91 -22.82 8.19
C LYS A 116 14.57 -23.51 7.87
N ARG A 117 13.61 -23.47 8.79
CA ARG A 117 12.29 -24.03 8.62
C ARG A 117 11.45 -23.11 7.74
N ARG A 118 10.80 -23.73 6.75
CA ARG A 118 9.78 -23.06 5.95
C ARG A 118 8.66 -22.61 6.88
N SER A 119 8.42 -21.30 6.93
CA SER A 119 7.25 -20.74 7.62
C SER A 119 5.99 -21.40 7.06
N ARG A 120 5.19 -22.00 7.94
CA ARG A 120 3.89 -22.60 7.62
C ARG A 120 2.80 -21.77 8.28
N GLY A 121 1.64 -21.64 7.63
CA GLY A 121 0.50 -20.92 8.19
C GLY A 121 0.49 -19.41 7.93
N THR A 122 1.48 -18.85 7.22
CA THR A 122 1.45 -17.47 6.74
C THR A 122 0.29 -17.23 5.76
N GLU A 123 -0.15 -18.27 5.05
CA GLU A 123 -1.35 -18.30 4.22
C GLU A 123 -2.65 -18.01 5.00
N HIS A 124 -2.65 -18.19 6.33
CA HIS A 124 -3.81 -17.96 7.19
C HIS A 124 -3.86 -16.55 7.79
N LEU A 125 -2.78 -15.76 7.70
CA LEU A 125 -2.71 -14.44 8.33
C LEU A 125 -3.77 -13.48 7.80
N LEU A 126 -4.01 -13.48 6.48
CA LEU A 126 -5.05 -12.65 5.87
C LEU A 126 -6.47 -13.06 6.31
N PRO A 127 -6.88 -14.34 6.20
CA PRO A 127 -8.16 -14.82 6.74
C PRO A 127 -8.35 -14.47 8.22
N LEU A 128 -7.30 -14.61 9.04
CA LEU A 128 -7.35 -14.28 10.47
C LEU A 128 -7.56 -12.78 10.72
N LYS A 129 -6.82 -11.92 10.02
CA LYS A 129 -6.99 -10.45 10.09
C LYS A 129 -8.43 -10.04 9.77
N GLU A 130 -9.02 -10.60 8.72
CA GLU A 130 -10.40 -10.30 8.33
C GLU A 130 -11.41 -10.87 9.32
N ALA A 131 -11.16 -12.02 9.92
CA ALA A 131 -12.02 -12.59 10.96
C ALA A 131 -12.04 -11.75 12.25
N ILE A 132 -10.92 -11.12 12.62
CA ILE A 132 -10.79 -10.27 13.82
C ILE A 132 -11.46 -8.89 13.63
N LYS A 133 -11.59 -8.41 12.39
CA LYS A 133 -12.24 -7.11 12.10
C LYS A 133 -13.76 -7.10 12.31
N LYS A 134 -14.40 -8.26 12.56
CA LYS A 134 -15.82 -8.37 12.92
C LYS A 134 -16.03 -8.14 14.41
#